data_AF-A0A7Z9IQY4-F1
#
_entry.id   AF-A0A7Z9IQY4-F1
#
_cell.length_a   1.000
_cell.length_b   1.000
_cell.length_c   1.000
_cell.angle_alpha   90.00
_cell.angle_beta   90.00
_cell.angle_gamma   90.00
#
_symmetry.space_group_name_H-M   'P 1'
#
loop_
_entity.id
_entity.type
_entity.pdbx_description
1 polymer ?
#
loop_
_entity_poly.entity_id
_entity_poly.type
_entity_poly.pdbx_seq_one_letter_code
_entity_poly.pdbx_strand_id
1 'polypeptide(L)'
;MELVNSRVRFAPSPTGQLHLGGARTALFNYLFARQNQGDFLLRIEDTDKERSKKEHVEQILDSLSWLGIDWDQEPVFQSSRSDRYSEVIQSLLDKGNAYRCFATEQKLKRIRDETGTYLYPGLWRDRSESEVRSMLDAGESFTVRLRTHREGITSFLDQIYQKIETSNSDIDDFIIARSDGSPVYNFCAVVDDHDMEITHVIRGEDHVSNTPKQIMIYQAMGWDLPQFAHLPMILGPDKKRLSKRHGATGVQAFRDQGYLPEALINYLALLGWNPGTEEEVFTRDQLVEMFRLERVNKKGAIFDDKKFKWISGQHLMSRSNQDILEIIKEMVPEWATTERSVYVLQVIEQLKVRSKSVLELVEQSGYFFTEPESYDKDARKKAWKENTPELLNSYLTDLSKLADWNRNSLESSLRNIADIAGVGAGRLIHPVRLALSGVSNGPSLFIIMELLGKERCLQRIQTALNLL
;
A
#
# COMPACT_ATOMS: atom_id res chain seq x y z
N MET A 1 31.57 8.41 -22.05
CA MET A 1 30.60 8.82 -21.04
C MET A 1 30.22 7.57 -20.29
N GLU A 2 30.69 7.41 -19.06
CA GLU A 2 30.11 6.39 -18.18
C GLU A 2 28.62 6.66 -18.10
N LEU A 3 27.81 5.63 -18.39
CA LEU A 3 26.38 5.68 -18.16
C LEU A 3 26.21 5.83 -16.66
N VAL A 4 25.83 7.03 -16.20
CA VAL A 4 25.45 7.23 -14.81
C VAL A 4 24.21 6.36 -14.58
N ASN A 5 24.36 5.27 -13.83
CA ASN A 5 23.23 4.41 -13.50
C ASN A 5 22.19 5.24 -12.72
N SER A 6 20.91 5.11 -13.09
CA SER A 6 19.84 5.81 -12.39
C SER A 6 19.81 5.38 -10.91
N ARG A 7 19.99 6.32 -9.99
CA ARG A 7 19.83 6.09 -8.54
C ARG A 7 18.60 6.82 -8.04
N VAL A 8 17.72 6.11 -7.35
CA VAL A 8 16.50 6.62 -6.70
C VAL A 8 16.44 6.14 -5.26
N ARG A 9 15.60 6.77 -4.44
CA ARG A 9 15.40 6.34 -3.05
C ARG A 9 13.98 6.48 -2.57
N PHE A 10 13.55 5.52 -1.76
CA PHE A 10 12.44 5.72 -0.85
C PHE A 10 12.96 6.25 0.50
N ALA A 11 12.43 7.40 0.94
CA ALA A 11 12.89 8.08 2.14
C ALA A 11 11.76 8.29 3.17
N PRO A 12 11.24 7.24 3.83
CA PRO A 12 10.16 7.36 4.79
C PRO A 12 10.65 7.86 6.15
N SER A 13 9.89 8.75 6.79
CA SER A 13 10.02 9.03 8.22
C SER A 13 9.25 7.96 9.03
N PRO A 14 9.86 7.29 10.03
CA PRO A 14 9.23 6.20 10.76
C PRO A 14 8.29 6.71 11.87
N THR A 15 7.30 7.52 11.50
CA THR A 15 6.31 8.11 12.42
C THR A 15 4.98 7.34 12.46
N GLY A 16 4.96 6.14 11.88
CA GLY A 16 3.80 5.26 11.80
C GLY A 16 3.99 4.17 10.76
N GLN A 17 2.94 3.36 10.57
CA GLN A 17 2.91 2.31 9.55
C GLN A 17 3.05 2.87 8.13
N LEU A 18 3.61 2.05 7.23
CA LEU A 18 3.67 2.35 5.80
C LEU A 18 2.24 2.42 5.22
N HIS A 19 1.80 3.62 4.88
CA HIS A 19 0.51 3.87 4.24
C HIS A 19 0.59 3.65 2.72
N LEU A 20 -0.56 3.48 2.06
CA LEU A 20 -0.64 3.20 0.61
C LEU A 20 0.07 4.24 -0.27
N GLY A 21 -0.03 5.54 0.06
CA GLY A 21 0.72 6.59 -0.65
C GLY A 21 2.25 6.43 -0.58
N GLY A 22 2.78 6.00 0.57
CA GLY A 22 4.19 5.71 0.77
C GLY A 22 4.57 4.44 0.01
N ALA A 23 3.77 3.39 0.12
CA ALA A 23 3.98 2.14 -0.62
C ALA A 23 3.98 2.36 -2.15
N ARG A 24 3.07 3.20 -2.67
CA ARG A 24 3.06 3.58 -4.10
C ARG A 24 4.32 4.36 -4.47
N THR A 25 4.78 5.26 -3.60
CA THR A 25 6.01 6.03 -3.84
C THR A 25 7.22 5.09 -3.89
N ALA A 26 7.33 4.15 -2.94
CA ALA A 26 8.34 3.09 -2.96
C ALA A 26 8.26 2.26 -4.24
N LEU A 27 7.06 1.81 -4.62
CA LEU A 27 6.81 1.04 -5.83
C LEU A 27 7.26 1.78 -7.10
N PHE A 28 6.94 3.07 -7.24
CA PHE A 28 7.31 3.83 -8.45
C PHE A 28 8.82 4.07 -8.53
N ASN A 29 9.48 4.29 -7.40
CA ASN A 29 10.95 4.34 -7.35
C ASN A 29 11.54 2.97 -7.75
N TYR A 30 11.03 1.87 -7.18
CA TYR A 30 11.46 0.52 -7.52
C TYR A 30 11.28 0.19 -9.01
N LEU A 31 10.08 0.43 -9.56
CA LEU A 31 9.80 0.18 -10.98
C LEU A 31 10.70 1.04 -11.88
N PHE A 32 10.92 2.31 -11.54
CA PHE A 32 11.84 3.18 -12.27
C PHE A 32 13.28 2.66 -12.24
N ALA A 33 13.78 2.26 -11.07
CA ALA A 33 15.12 1.70 -10.92
C ALA A 33 15.29 0.44 -11.76
N ARG A 34 14.39 -0.54 -11.59
CA ARG A 34 14.45 -1.83 -12.30
C ARG A 34 14.34 -1.65 -13.82
N GLN A 35 13.45 -0.77 -14.29
CA GLN A 35 13.30 -0.47 -15.71
C GLN A 35 14.55 0.18 -16.33
N ASN A 36 15.30 0.96 -15.55
CA ASN A 36 16.52 1.64 -16.00
C ASN A 36 17.81 0.91 -15.60
N GLN A 37 17.71 -0.34 -15.09
CA GLN A 37 18.85 -1.12 -14.57
C GLN A 37 19.68 -0.33 -13.55
N GLY A 38 19.00 0.47 -12.75
CA GLY A 38 19.56 1.33 -11.72
C GLY A 38 19.27 0.84 -10.30
N ASP A 39 19.66 1.66 -9.33
CA ASP A 39 19.59 1.32 -7.91
C ASP A 39 18.37 1.97 -7.23
N PHE A 40 17.63 1.14 -6.50
CA PHE A 40 16.60 1.51 -5.55
C PHE A 40 17.15 1.45 -4.12
N LEU A 41 17.29 2.61 -3.50
CA LEU A 41 17.86 2.76 -2.16
C LEU A 41 16.77 3.02 -1.11
N LEU A 42 17.06 2.65 0.13
CA LEU A 42 16.20 2.96 1.27
C LEU A 42 16.92 3.89 2.25
N ARG A 43 16.27 4.99 2.63
CA ARG A 43 16.77 5.91 3.66
C ARG A 43 15.70 6.15 4.72
N ILE A 44 15.97 5.80 5.97
CA ILE A 44 15.06 6.04 7.09
C ILE A 44 15.32 7.45 7.65
N GLU A 45 14.32 8.31 7.56
CA GLU A 45 14.39 9.71 8.03
C GLU A 45 13.99 9.82 9.51
N ASP A 46 14.82 9.27 10.39
CA ASP A 46 14.58 9.09 11.83
C ASP A 46 15.19 10.20 12.72
N THR A 47 15.37 11.42 12.18
CA THR A 47 15.94 12.54 12.94
C THR A 47 15.02 13.07 14.05
N ASP A 48 13.71 12.83 13.93
CA ASP A 48 12.72 13.22 14.95
C ASP A 48 12.62 12.13 16.02
N LYS A 49 13.40 12.25 17.10
CA LYS A 49 13.49 11.23 18.16
C LYS A 49 12.18 10.98 18.91
N GLU A 50 11.27 11.95 18.96
CA GLU A 50 10.00 11.79 19.68
C GLU A 50 9.01 10.94 18.89
N ARG A 51 8.98 11.14 17.56
CA ARG A 51 8.03 10.44 16.68
C ARG A 51 8.61 9.20 16.02
N SER A 52 9.93 9.11 15.90
CA SER A 52 10.63 7.99 15.26
C SER A 52 10.80 6.86 16.26
N LYS A 53 10.15 5.74 15.98
CA LYS A 53 10.24 4.55 16.83
C LYS A 53 10.75 3.36 16.05
N LYS A 54 11.53 2.51 16.72
CA LYS A 54 12.06 1.27 16.15
C LYS A 54 10.95 0.37 15.58
N GLU A 55 9.81 0.29 16.28
CA GLU A 55 8.63 -0.47 15.84
C GLU A 55 8.12 0.00 14.46
N HIS A 56 8.17 1.30 14.16
CA HIS A 56 7.72 1.83 12.88
C HIS A 56 8.74 1.58 11.77
N VAL A 57 10.03 1.58 12.09
CA VAL A 57 11.08 1.16 11.15
C VAL A 57 10.86 -0.29 10.73
N GLU A 58 10.76 -1.20 11.71
CA GLU A 58 10.53 -2.63 11.46
C GLU A 58 9.25 -2.85 10.63
N GLN A 59 8.15 -2.17 10.98
CA GLN A 59 6.90 -2.23 10.21
C GLN A 59 7.04 -1.76 8.75
N ILE A 60 7.85 -0.74 8.48
CA ILE A 60 8.12 -0.27 7.12
C ILE A 60 8.92 -1.31 6.34
N LEU A 61 9.99 -1.85 6.93
CA LEU A 61 10.84 -2.88 6.31
C LEU A 61 10.05 -4.15 6.00
N ASP A 62 9.27 -4.65 6.96
CA ASP A 62 8.40 -5.81 6.79
C ASP A 62 7.37 -5.59 5.69
N SER A 63 6.80 -4.38 5.60
CA SER A 63 5.82 -4.04 4.57
C SER A 63 6.44 -4.02 3.17
N LEU A 64 7.65 -3.47 3.03
CA LEU A 64 8.38 -3.47 1.76
C LEU A 64 8.80 -4.88 1.34
N SER A 65 9.32 -5.68 2.28
CA SER A 65 9.69 -7.07 2.05
C SER A 65 8.50 -7.94 1.68
N TRP A 66 7.35 -7.78 2.36
CA TRP A 66 6.12 -8.47 1.99
C TRP A 66 5.63 -8.10 0.58
N LEU A 67 5.76 -6.83 0.20
CA LEU A 67 5.50 -6.37 -1.17
C LEU A 67 6.57 -6.84 -2.17
N GLY A 68 7.66 -7.47 -1.73
CA GLY A 68 8.83 -7.81 -2.55
C GLY A 68 9.45 -6.59 -3.24
N ILE A 69 9.45 -5.45 -2.55
CA ILE A 69 10.13 -4.22 -2.95
C ILE A 69 11.48 -4.20 -2.24
N ASP A 70 12.42 -4.98 -2.78
CA ASP A 70 13.78 -5.09 -2.24
C ASP A 70 14.63 -3.90 -2.66
N TRP A 71 15.49 -3.43 -1.75
CA TRP A 71 16.45 -2.34 -1.97
C TRP A 71 17.87 -2.88 -2.16
N ASP A 72 18.68 -2.14 -2.90
CA ASP A 72 19.94 -2.67 -3.44
C ASP A 72 21.16 -2.49 -2.51
N GLN A 73 21.03 -1.64 -1.47
CA GLN A 73 22.10 -1.35 -0.51
C GLN A 73 21.53 -1.20 0.90
N GLU A 74 22.38 -1.39 1.91
CA GLU A 74 21.97 -1.27 3.32
C GLU A 74 21.20 0.04 3.60
N PRO A 75 20.09 0.00 4.37
CA PRO A 75 19.32 1.19 4.66
C PRO A 75 20.17 2.26 5.36
N VAL A 76 20.09 3.48 4.86
CA VAL A 76 20.75 4.64 5.47
C VAL A 76 19.84 5.21 6.55
N PHE A 77 20.34 5.38 7.78
CA PHE A 77 19.62 6.01 8.88
C PHE A 77 20.13 7.45 9.08
N GLN A 78 19.24 8.44 9.07
CA GLN A 78 19.66 9.83 9.26
C GLN A 78 20.16 10.09 10.68
N SER A 79 19.65 9.36 11.68
CA SER A 79 20.10 9.46 13.07
C SER A 79 21.60 9.17 13.26
N SER A 80 22.21 8.36 12.38
CA SER A 80 23.65 8.06 12.41
C SER A 80 24.52 9.06 11.64
N ARG A 81 23.94 10.11 11.05
CA ARG A 81 24.62 11.03 10.12
C ARG A 81 24.85 12.45 10.67
N SER A 82 24.67 12.64 11.98
CA SER A 82 24.83 13.93 12.68
C SER A 82 26.16 14.63 12.41
N ASP A 83 27.27 13.88 12.37
CA ASP A 83 28.61 14.44 12.12
C ASP A 83 28.72 14.99 10.69
N ARG A 84 28.20 14.25 9.72
CA ARG A 84 28.17 14.66 8.31
C ARG A 84 27.32 15.92 8.11
N TYR A 85 26.17 16.01 8.77
CA TYR A 85 25.35 17.22 8.72
C TYR A 85 26.08 18.42 9.31
N SER A 86 26.78 18.23 10.43
CA SER A 86 27.58 19.28 11.09
C SER A 86 28.71 19.78 10.20
N GLU A 87 29.41 18.87 9.52
CA GLU A 87 30.47 19.20 8.55
C GLU A 87 29.93 20.09 7.41
N VAL A 88 28.79 19.71 6.81
CA VAL A 88 28.20 20.48 5.71
C VAL A 88 27.67 21.84 6.18
N ILE A 89 27.07 21.91 7.38
CA ILE A 89 26.65 23.19 7.98
C ILE A 89 27.87 24.11 8.15
N GLN A 90 28.97 23.58 8.67
CA GLN A 90 30.19 24.34 8.86
C GLN A 90 30.75 24.83 7.52
N SER A 91 30.77 23.98 6.48
CA SER A 91 31.17 24.40 5.13
C SER A 91 30.31 25.53 4.58
N LEU A 92 28.99 25.53 4.81
CA LEU A 92 28.10 26.61 4.38
C LEU A 92 28.38 27.92 5.13
N LEU A 93 28.67 27.85 6.42
CA LEU A 93 29.07 29.00 7.23
C LEU A 93 30.40 29.59 6.72
N ASP A 94 31.40 28.75 6.48
CA ASP A 94 32.74 29.17 6.02
C ASP A 94 32.69 29.81 4.63
N LYS A 95 31.81 29.32 3.74
CA LYS A 95 31.58 29.89 2.41
C LYS A 95 30.68 31.13 2.42
N GLY A 96 30.13 31.53 3.57
CA GLY A 96 29.21 32.65 3.70
C GLY A 96 27.79 32.40 3.16
N ASN A 97 27.49 31.16 2.77
CA ASN A 97 26.20 30.71 2.24
C ASN A 97 25.19 30.36 3.35
N ALA A 98 25.62 30.35 4.61
CA ALA A 98 24.77 30.31 5.79
C ALA A 98 25.28 31.30 6.84
N TYR A 99 24.45 31.61 7.83
CA TYR A 99 24.83 32.47 8.95
C TYR A 99 24.10 32.09 10.25
N ARG A 100 24.68 32.50 11.39
CA ARG A 100 24.11 32.28 12.72
C ARG A 100 23.06 33.35 13.04
N CYS A 101 21.90 32.92 13.49
CA CYS A 101 20.76 33.76 13.80
C CYS A 101 20.33 33.61 15.26
N PHE A 102 20.49 34.68 16.03
CA PHE A 102 20.14 34.77 17.45
C PHE A 102 18.75 35.42 17.67
N ALA A 103 17.90 35.45 16.63
CA ALA A 103 16.54 35.97 16.77
C ALA A 103 15.69 35.00 17.62
N THR A 104 15.13 35.51 18.71
CA THR A 104 14.26 34.73 19.61
C THR A 104 12.86 34.54 19.02
N GLU A 105 12.18 33.46 19.40
CA GLU A 105 10.80 33.20 18.99
C GLU A 105 9.87 34.35 19.35
N GLN A 106 10.03 34.95 20.53
CA GLN A 106 9.25 36.10 20.98
C GLN A 106 9.43 37.31 20.04
N LYS A 107 10.67 37.58 19.60
CA LYS A 107 10.96 38.67 18.66
C LYS A 107 10.34 38.40 17.29
N LEU A 108 10.45 37.17 16.79
CA LEU A 108 9.84 36.78 15.51
C LEU A 108 8.32 36.83 15.55
N LYS A 109 7.71 36.38 16.65
CA LYS A 109 6.26 36.47 16.88
C LYS A 109 5.78 37.92 16.84
N ARG A 110 6.48 38.81 17.56
CA ARG A 110 6.14 40.24 17.55
C ARG A 110 6.18 40.85 16.15
N ILE A 111 7.20 40.54 15.36
CA ILE A 111 7.29 41.02 13.97
C ILE A 111 6.13 40.49 13.14
N ARG A 112 5.79 39.20 13.29
CA ARG A 112 4.64 38.61 12.60
C ARG A 112 3.31 39.27 13.01
N ASP A 113 3.12 39.57 14.29
CA ASP A 113 1.91 40.25 14.78
C ASP A 113 1.83 41.70 14.26
N GLU A 114 2.96 42.39 14.10
CA GLU A 114 3.04 43.78 13.59
C GLU A 114 2.90 43.88 12.06
N THR A 115 3.41 42.89 11.31
CA THR A 115 3.53 42.95 9.84
C THR A 115 2.58 42.01 9.09
N GLY A 116 2.04 41.00 9.77
CA GLY A 116 1.27 39.90 9.17
C GLY A 116 2.10 38.89 8.36
N THR A 117 3.41 39.11 8.16
CA THR A 117 4.26 38.19 7.39
C THR A 117 4.84 37.06 8.23
N TYR A 118 4.99 35.90 7.60
CA TYR A 118 5.65 34.73 8.17
C TYR A 118 7.09 34.59 7.68
N LEU A 119 7.50 35.42 6.73
CA LEU A 119 8.86 35.43 6.20
C LEU A 119 9.82 36.02 7.23
N TYR A 120 10.94 35.36 7.44
CA TYR A 120 12.02 35.87 8.26
C TYR A 120 12.61 37.15 7.63
N PRO A 121 12.69 38.27 8.36
CA PRO A 121 13.04 39.56 7.79
C PRO A 121 14.56 39.81 7.64
N GLY A 122 15.42 38.82 7.95
CA GLY A 122 16.86 38.98 7.78
C GLY A 122 17.62 39.61 8.95
N LEU A 123 17.06 39.64 10.18
CA LEU A 123 17.62 40.38 11.33
C LEU A 123 19.12 40.17 11.61
N TRP A 124 19.60 38.95 11.35
CA TRP A 124 20.98 38.51 11.60
C TRP A 124 21.77 38.23 10.32
N ARG A 125 21.19 38.52 9.15
CA ARG A 125 21.77 38.14 7.85
C ARG A 125 23.10 38.85 7.57
N ASP A 126 23.15 40.16 7.80
CA ASP A 126 24.29 41.00 7.42
C ASP A 126 24.95 41.66 8.64
N ARG A 127 24.95 40.94 9.78
CA ARG A 127 25.59 41.39 11.02
C ARG A 127 27.11 41.27 10.93
N SER A 128 27.80 42.16 11.62
CA SER A 128 29.26 42.14 11.70
C SER A 128 29.77 40.94 12.49
N GLU A 129 31.00 40.49 12.20
CA GLU A 129 31.65 39.40 12.94
C GLU A 129 31.79 39.71 14.43
N SER A 130 31.99 40.98 14.79
CA SER A 130 32.09 41.43 16.19
C SER A 130 30.75 41.31 16.93
N GLU A 131 29.62 41.66 16.30
CA GLU A 131 28.29 41.45 16.87
C GLU A 131 28.00 39.96 17.07
N VAL A 132 28.32 39.12 16.07
CA VAL A 132 28.13 37.67 16.16
C VAL A 132 29.01 37.07 17.26
N ARG A 133 30.27 37.47 17.36
CA ARG A 133 31.21 37.00 18.39
C ARG A 133 30.76 37.38 19.80
N SER A 134 30.28 38.61 19.99
CA SER A 134 29.72 39.06 21.26
C SER A 134 28.58 38.16 21.74
N MET A 135 27.67 37.76 20.84
CA MET A 135 26.58 36.83 21.19
C MET A 135 27.09 35.43 21.51
N LEU A 136 28.07 34.93 20.76
CA LEU A 136 28.69 33.62 21.03
C LEU A 136 29.41 33.60 22.39
N ASP A 137 30.18 34.65 22.69
CA ASP A 137 30.91 34.79 23.96
C ASP A 137 29.94 34.94 25.16
N ALA A 138 28.75 35.50 24.92
CA ALA A 138 27.67 35.56 25.90
C ALA A 138 26.92 34.23 26.09
N GLY A 139 27.23 33.19 25.31
CA GLY A 139 26.57 31.88 25.37
C GLY A 139 25.15 31.88 24.83
N GLU A 140 24.80 32.85 23.98
CA GLU A 140 23.46 32.97 23.42
C GLU A 140 23.16 31.85 22.41
N SER A 141 21.99 31.23 22.53
CA SER A 141 21.56 30.19 21.60
C SER A 141 21.27 30.78 20.21
N PHE A 142 21.61 30.04 19.15
CA PHE A 142 21.40 30.48 17.77
C PHE A 142 20.92 29.34 16.89
N THR A 143 20.15 29.69 15.86
CA THR A 143 19.88 28.79 14.72
C THR A 143 20.88 29.06 13.61
N VAL A 144 21.09 28.11 12.70
CA VAL A 144 21.78 28.37 11.43
C VAL A 144 20.76 28.50 10.33
N ARG A 145 20.83 29.58 9.55
CA ARG A 145 19.94 29.85 8.40
C ARG A 145 20.73 29.85 7.11
N LEU A 146 20.13 29.32 6.05
CA LEU A 146 20.67 29.44 4.70
C LEU A 146 20.52 30.88 4.22
N ARG A 147 21.55 31.43 3.57
CA ARG A 147 21.51 32.75 2.92
C ARG A 147 20.89 32.58 1.53
N THR A 148 19.58 32.78 1.39
CA THR A 148 18.85 32.61 0.12
C THR A 148 19.03 33.81 -0.81
N HIS A 149 18.98 33.61 -2.12
CA HIS A 149 18.85 34.73 -3.06
C HIS A 149 17.49 35.40 -2.84
N ARG A 150 17.43 36.74 -2.75
CA ARG A 150 16.17 37.49 -2.48
C ARG A 150 15.42 37.92 -3.74
N GLU A 151 16.14 37.99 -4.86
CA GLU A 151 15.61 38.41 -6.16
C GLU A 151 15.75 37.27 -7.17
N GLY A 152 14.99 37.34 -8.26
CA GLY A 152 14.96 36.32 -9.30
C GLY A 152 13.99 35.18 -9.00
N ILE A 153 14.17 34.08 -9.71
CA ILE A 153 13.26 32.94 -9.71
C ILE A 153 14.08 31.67 -9.53
N THR A 154 13.63 30.79 -8.62
CA THR A 154 14.10 29.40 -8.57
C THR A 154 13.13 28.56 -9.39
N SER A 155 13.64 27.86 -10.39
CA SER A 155 12.83 27.04 -11.29
C SER A 155 13.42 25.65 -11.47
N PHE A 156 12.57 24.68 -11.78
CA PHE A 156 12.98 23.32 -12.13
C PHE A 156 11.98 22.68 -13.09
N LEU A 157 12.44 21.66 -13.82
CA LEU A 157 11.58 20.82 -14.64
C LEU A 157 11.17 19.59 -13.84
N ASP A 158 9.90 19.52 -13.48
CA ASP A 158 9.31 18.31 -12.92
C ASP A 158 8.93 17.35 -14.04
N GLN A 159 9.29 16.07 -13.92
CA GLN A 159 9.00 15.08 -14.97
C GLN A 159 7.50 14.83 -15.16
N ILE A 160 6.65 15.15 -14.17
CA ILE A 160 5.19 14.99 -14.23
C ILE A 160 4.52 16.36 -14.44
N TYR A 161 4.82 17.34 -13.58
CA TYR A 161 4.17 18.65 -13.59
C TYR A 161 4.78 19.66 -14.57
N GLN A 162 5.90 19.32 -15.21
CA GLN A 162 6.66 20.19 -16.12
C GLN A 162 7.29 21.36 -15.36
N LYS A 163 7.49 22.51 -16.02
CA LYS A 163 8.18 23.66 -15.44
C LYS A 163 7.44 24.21 -14.22
N ILE A 164 8.12 24.26 -13.08
CA ILE A 164 7.64 24.90 -11.85
C ILE A 164 8.58 26.05 -11.51
N GLU A 165 8.01 27.20 -11.15
CA GLU A 165 8.74 28.41 -10.81
C GLU A 165 8.28 28.94 -9.45
N THR A 166 9.22 29.47 -8.67
CA THR A 166 8.92 30.14 -7.40
C THR A 166 9.75 31.42 -7.33
N SER A 167 9.10 32.54 -7.00
CA SER A 167 9.80 33.79 -6.78
C SER A 167 10.72 33.65 -5.57
N ASN A 168 11.96 34.10 -5.71
CA ASN A 168 12.92 34.08 -4.61
C ASN A 168 12.49 35.00 -3.45
N SER A 169 11.63 35.99 -3.73
CA SER A 169 11.00 36.83 -2.69
C SER A 169 10.08 36.05 -1.74
N ASP A 170 9.56 34.91 -2.17
CA ASP A 170 8.60 34.10 -1.41
C ASP A 170 9.31 33.09 -0.49
N ILE A 171 10.65 33.01 -0.58
CA ILE A 171 11.48 32.09 0.18
C ILE A 171 12.45 32.90 1.05
N ASP A 172 12.20 32.89 2.36
CA ASP A 172 13.05 33.53 3.33
C ASP A 172 14.35 32.74 3.61
N ASP A 173 15.25 33.34 4.38
CA ASP A 173 16.42 32.64 4.92
C ASP A 173 15.95 31.58 5.92
N PHE A 174 15.65 30.38 5.43
CA PHE A 174 15.11 29.31 6.23
C PHE A 174 16.19 28.64 7.09
N ILE A 175 15.77 28.12 8.24
CA ILE A 175 16.64 27.40 9.18
C ILE A 175 17.13 26.11 8.50
N ILE A 176 18.43 25.83 8.59
CA ILE A 176 19.06 24.54 8.23
C ILE A 176 19.50 23.74 9.45
N ALA A 177 19.75 24.42 10.59
CA ALA A 177 20.02 23.79 11.88
C ALA A 177 19.34 24.55 13.03
N ARG A 178 18.70 23.82 13.94
CA ARG A 178 18.03 24.35 15.14
C ARG A 178 19.05 24.79 16.19
N SER A 179 18.56 25.40 17.26
CA SER A 179 19.39 25.91 18.37
C SER A 179 20.07 24.83 19.19
N ASP A 180 19.54 23.61 19.17
CA ASP A 180 20.18 22.42 19.74
C ASP A 180 21.22 21.78 18.80
N GLY A 181 21.49 22.40 17.65
CA GLY A 181 22.38 21.89 16.61
C GLY A 181 21.75 20.86 15.68
N SER A 182 20.52 20.40 15.95
CA SER A 182 19.87 19.39 15.10
C SER A 182 19.55 19.95 13.70
N PRO A 183 19.90 19.23 12.63
CA PRO A 183 19.58 19.66 11.28
C PRO A 183 18.09 19.47 10.96
N VAL A 184 17.57 20.18 9.96
CA VAL A 184 16.16 20.09 9.55
C VAL A 184 15.98 19.31 8.24
N TYR A 185 14.76 18.82 8.02
CA TYR A 185 14.37 17.98 6.88
C TYR A 185 14.97 18.39 5.52
N ASN A 186 14.77 19.64 5.07
CA ASN A 186 15.23 20.07 3.75
C ASN A 186 16.76 20.01 3.62
N PHE A 187 17.48 20.25 4.70
CA PHE A 187 18.93 20.15 4.73
C PHE A 187 19.39 18.69 4.71
N CYS A 188 18.88 17.85 5.62
CA CYS A 188 19.24 16.43 5.66
C CYS A 188 18.94 15.73 4.34
N ALA A 189 17.77 15.97 3.76
CA ALA A 189 17.36 15.36 2.50
C ALA A 189 18.32 15.69 1.36
N VAL A 190 18.81 16.93 1.26
CA VAL A 190 19.76 17.36 0.21
C VAL A 190 21.15 16.77 0.44
N VAL A 191 21.66 16.83 1.68
CA VAL A 191 22.97 16.24 2.01
C VAL A 191 22.99 14.76 1.69
N ASP A 192 21.94 14.04 2.07
CA ASP A 192 21.87 12.61 1.85
C ASP A 192 21.57 12.25 0.40
N ASP A 193 20.73 13.03 -0.30
CA ASP A 193 20.50 12.80 -1.73
C ASP A 193 21.82 13.02 -2.53
N HIS A 194 22.65 14.01 -2.14
CA HIS A 194 23.98 14.21 -2.72
C HIS A 194 24.95 13.06 -2.37
N ASP A 195 25.11 12.73 -1.09
CA ASP A 195 26.05 11.69 -0.64
C ASP A 195 25.65 10.27 -1.13
N MET A 196 24.36 10.03 -1.39
CA MET A 196 23.87 8.78 -1.97
C MET A 196 23.82 8.80 -3.52
N GLU A 197 24.30 9.90 -4.13
CA GLU A 197 24.36 10.12 -5.58
C GLU A 197 22.99 9.97 -6.26
N ILE A 198 21.92 10.42 -5.60
CA ILE A 198 20.56 10.31 -6.13
C ILE A 198 20.45 11.11 -7.43
N THR A 199 20.01 10.43 -8.48
CA THR A 199 19.82 11.02 -9.82
C THR A 199 18.38 11.53 -10.02
N HIS A 200 17.41 10.87 -9.37
CA HIS A 200 15.99 11.15 -9.50
C HIS A 200 15.32 11.12 -8.12
N VAL A 201 14.66 12.21 -7.76
CA VAL A 201 13.84 12.31 -6.55
C VAL A 201 12.38 12.16 -6.94
N ILE A 202 11.85 10.95 -6.74
CA ILE A 202 10.44 10.61 -7.01
C ILE A 202 9.69 10.57 -5.66
N ARG A 203 8.80 11.53 -5.41
CA ARG A 203 8.11 11.69 -4.11
C ARG A 203 6.69 12.25 -4.27
N GLY A 204 5.91 12.28 -3.19
CA GLY A 204 4.55 12.87 -3.22
C GLY A 204 4.54 14.37 -3.52
N GLU A 205 3.50 14.85 -4.21
CA GLU A 205 3.32 16.27 -4.54
C GLU A 205 3.15 17.21 -3.33
N ASP A 206 2.87 16.66 -2.15
CA ASP A 206 2.86 17.43 -0.89
C ASP A 206 4.24 17.97 -0.52
N HIS A 207 5.30 17.50 -1.18
CA HIS A 207 6.65 18.01 -1.05
C HIS A 207 7.09 18.96 -2.18
N VAL A 208 6.22 19.32 -3.14
CA VAL A 208 6.59 20.23 -4.26
C VAL A 208 7.17 21.54 -3.73
N SER A 209 6.55 22.13 -2.71
CA SER A 209 6.97 23.41 -2.09
C SER A 209 8.33 23.34 -1.37
N ASN A 210 8.84 22.14 -1.09
CA ASN A 210 10.19 21.95 -0.54
C ASN A 210 11.27 21.99 -1.62
N THR A 211 10.93 21.69 -2.87
CA THR A 211 11.90 21.56 -3.97
C THR A 211 12.70 22.84 -4.24
N PRO A 212 12.09 24.04 -4.30
CA PRO A 212 12.86 25.28 -4.44
C PRO A 212 13.86 25.50 -3.31
N LYS A 213 13.47 25.20 -2.05
CA LYS A 213 14.37 25.30 -0.89
C LYS A 213 15.54 24.33 -1.01
N GLN A 214 15.28 23.11 -1.43
CA GLN A 214 16.30 22.08 -1.62
C GLN A 214 17.27 22.45 -2.75
N ILE A 215 16.77 22.97 -3.87
CA ILE A 215 17.59 23.50 -4.97
C ILE A 215 18.54 24.60 -4.48
N MET A 216 18.07 25.52 -3.63
CA MET A 216 18.93 26.56 -3.06
C MET A 216 20.07 25.98 -2.21
N ILE A 217 19.87 24.85 -1.53
CA ILE A 217 20.93 24.17 -0.76
C ILE A 217 21.95 23.52 -1.70
N TYR A 218 21.50 22.82 -2.75
CA TYR A 218 22.37 22.27 -3.80
C TYR A 218 23.24 23.37 -4.43
N GLN A 219 22.61 24.49 -4.82
CA GLN A 219 23.30 25.65 -5.39
C GLN A 219 24.30 26.27 -4.42
N ALA A 220 23.93 26.43 -3.14
CA ALA A 220 24.80 26.95 -2.10
C ALA A 220 26.02 26.06 -1.85
N MET A 221 25.91 24.75 -2.07
CA MET A 221 27.03 23.83 -1.97
C MET A 221 27.85 23.70 -3.26
N GLY A 222 27.28 24.12 -4.40
CA GLY A 222 27.85 23.86 -5.72
C GLY A 222 27.70 22.40 -6.16
N TRP A 223 26.63 21.74 -5.73
CA TRP A 223 26.32 20.35 -6.05
C TRP A 223 25.37 20.25 -7.26
N ASP A 224 25.49 19.16 -8.00
CA ASP A 224 24.61 18.86 -9.13
C ASP A 224 23.18 18.55 -8.67
N LEU A 225 22.20 18.99 -9.45
CA LEU A 225 20.79 18.78 -9.14
C LEU A 225 20.32 17.40 -9.64
N PRO A 226 19.58 16.64 -8.81
CA PRO A 226 18.82 15.51 -9.32
C PRO A 226 17.64 16.00 -10.17
N GLN A 227 17.08 15.10 -10.95
CA GLN A 227 15.77 15.31 -11.57
C GLN A 227 14.66 15.10 -10.54
N PHE A 228 13.55 15.81 -10.67
CA PHE A 228 12.42 15.73 -9.73
C PHE A 228 11.17 15.20 -10.43
N ALA A 229 10.43 14.34 -9.74
CA ALA A 229 9.11 13.88 -10.17
C ALA A 229 8.17 13.84 -8.95
N HIS A 230 7.10 14.63 -9.01
CA HIS A 230 6.12 14.70 -7.93
C HIS A 230 4.87 13.88 -8.27
N LEU A 231 4.62 12.83 -7.50
CA LEU A 231 3.49 11.92 -7.67
C LEU A 231 2.19 12.57 -7.14
N PRO A 232 1.10 12.58 -7.93
CA PRO A 232 -0.16 13.16 -7.49
C PRO A 232 -0.76 12.39 -6.32
N MET A 233 -1.46 13.05 -5.40
CA MET A 233 -2.02 12.39 -4.21
C MET A 233 -3.00 11.26 -4.56
N ILE A 234 -3.03 10.23 -3.70
CA ILE A 234 -4.13 9.26 -3.70
C ILE A 234 -5.32 9.89 -2.96
N LEU A 235 -6.48 9.86 -3.60
CA LEU A 235 -7.72 10.43 -3.10
C LEU A 235 -8.63 9.33 -2.54
N GLY A 236 -9.42 9.66 -1.54
CA GLY A 236 -10.55 8.85 -1.10
C GLY A 236 -11.74 8.99 -2.06
N PRO A 237 -12.81 8.21 -1.85
CA PRO A 237 -14.06 8.31 -2.62
C PRO A 237 -14.71 9.71 -2.56
N ASP A 238 -14.41 10.48 -1.51
CA ASP A 238 -14.85 11.86 -1.31
C ASP A 238 -13.99 12.90 -2.08
N LYS A 239 -13.03 12.43 -2.88
CA LYS A 239 -12.05 13.24 -3.64
C LYS A 239 -11.11 14.08 -2.76
N LYS A 240 -11.07 13.84 -1.45
CA LYS A 240 -10.06 14.44 -0.56
C LYS A 240 -8.88 13.51 -0.43
N ARG A 241 -7.77 14.00 0.12
CA ARG A 241 -6.58 13.18 0.42
C ARG A 241 -7.00 11.95 1.21
N LEU A 242 -6.62 10.77 0.73
CA LEU A 242 -6.91 9.51 1.42
C LEU A 242 -6.32 9.58 2.84
N SER A 243 -7.19 9.51 3.84
CA SER A 243 -6.82 9.65 5.25
C SER A 243 -7.13 8.36 6.03
N LYS A 244 -6.56 8.24 7.23
CA LYS A 244 -6.81 7.11 8.15
C LYS A 244 -8.31 6.90 8.46
N ARG A 245 -9.15 7.93 8.34
CA ARG A 245 -10.61 7.84 8.57
C ARG A 245 -11.39 7.23 7.40
N HIS A 246 -10.80 7.17 6.21
CA HIS A 246 -11.46 6.70 4.97
C HIS A 246 -10.85 5.40 4.42
N GLY A 247 -10.20 4.60 5.27
CA GLY A 247 -9.61 3.32 4.85
C GLY A 247 -8.15 3.40 4.40
N ALA A 248 -7.38 4.41 4.83
CA ALA A 248 -5.91 4.32 4.78
C ALA A 248 -5.41 3.34 5.84
N THR A 249 -5.72 2.07 5.65
CA THR A 249 -5.08 0.96 6.34
C THR A 249 -3.62 0.90 5.89
N GLY A 250 -2.70 0.61 6.82
CA GLY A 250 -1.31 0.34 6.47
C GLY A 250 -1.21 -0.89 5.58
N VAL A 251 -0.11 -1.06 4.85
CA VAL A 251 0.15 -2.23 4.00
C VAL A 251 -0.10 -3.55 4.74
N GLN A 252 0.32 -3.63 6.01
CA GLN A 252 0.13 -4.80 6.88
C GLN A 252 -1.34 -5.23 7.01
N ALA A 253 -2.29 -4.30 7.07
CA ALA A 253 -3.70 -4.67 7.19
C ALA A 253 -4.23 -5.39 5.94
N PHE A 254 -3.68 -5.11 4.75
CA PHE A 254 -4.05 -5.85 3.54
C PHE A 254 -3.50 -7.28 3.59
N ARG A 255 -2.26 -7.45 4.06
CA ARG A 255 -1.68 -8.77 4.34
C ARG A 255 -2.53 -9.54 5.36
N ASP A 256 -2.88 -8.90 6.47
CA ASP A 256 -3.63 -9.54 7.57
C ASP A 256 -5.08 -9.86 7.16
N GLN A 257 -5.61 -9.21 6.12
CA GLN A 257 -6.89 -9.55 5.47
C GLN A 257 -6.77 -10.69 4.43
N GLY A 258 -5.57 -11.22 4.22
CA GLY A 258 -5.29 -12.33 3.31
C GLY A 258 -5.18 -11.94 1.84
N TYR A 259 -4.95 -10.67 1.53
CA TYR A 259 -4.67 -10.28 0.14
C TYR A 259 -3.26 -10.72 -0.27
N LEU A 260 -3.07 -11.00 -1.55
CA LEU A 260 -1.76 -11.33 -2.11
C LEU A 260 -0.95 -10.05 -2.36
N PRO A 261 0.38 -10.06 -2.16
CA PRO A 261 1.21 -8.88 -2.38
C PRO A 261 1.18 -8.40 -3.83
N GLU A 262 1.10 -9.31 -4.81
CA GLU A 262 1.03 -8.99 -6.24
C GLU A 262 -0.24 -8.21 -6.58
N ALA A 263 -1.36 -8.53 -5.92
CA ALA A 263 -2.62 -7.80 -6.09
C ALA A 263 -2.49 -6.35 -5.62
N LEU A 264 -1.85 -6.13 -4.47
CA LEU A 264 -1.66 -4.77 -3.95
C LEU A 264 -0.67 -3.98 -4.81
N ILE A 265 0.44 -4.60 -5.24
CA ILE A 265 1.41 -3.98 -6.16
C ILE A 265 0.72 -3.55 -7.46
N ASN A 266 0.01 -4.47 -8.12
CA ASN A 266 -0.69 -4.20 -9.36
C ASN A 266 -1.68 -3.04 -9.18
N TYR A 267 -2.46 -3.06 -8.12
CA TYR A 267 -3.43 -2.00 -7.89
C TYR A 267 -2.78 -0.65 -7.58
N LEU A 268 -1.74 -0.63 -6.74
CA LEU A 268 -0.96 0.58 -6.45
C LEU A 268 -0.32 1.15 -7.72
N ALA A 269 0.16 0.30 -8.64
CA ALA A 269 0.67 0.72 -9.93
C ALA A 269 -0.38 1.51 -10.72
N LEU A 270 -1.63 1.03 -10.76
CA LEU A 270 -2.72 1.69 -11.48
C LEU A 270 -3.21 2.99 -10.82
N LEU A 271 -2.79 3.30 -9.59
CA LEU A 271 -3.16 4.55 -8.90
C LEU A 271 -2.31 5.73 -9.38
N GLY A 272 -2.59 6.17 -10.61
CA GLY A 272 -1.99 7.35 -11.21
C GLY A 272 -1.07 7.02 -12.38
N TRP A 273 -0.93 5.76 -12.78
CA TRP A 273 -0.19 5.35 -13.97
C TRP A 273 -1.06 4.46 -14.86
N ASN A 274 -0.87 4.56 -16.17
CA ASN A 274 -1.53 3.71 -17.16
C ASN A 274 -0.52 3.31 -18.25
N PRO A 275 -0.45 2.02 -18.63
CA PRO A 275 0.49 1.53 -19.64
C PRO A 275 0.13 1.91 -21.10
N GLY A 276 -0.89 2.73 -21.32
CA GLY A 276 -1.43 3.06 -22.64
C GLY A 276 -2.32 1.96 -23.23
N THR A 277 -2.73 0.97 -22.44
CA THR A 277 -3.57 -0.17 -22.83
C THR A 277 -4.79 -0.28 -21.91
N GLU A 278 -5.75 -1.13 -22.28
CA GLU A 278 -6.92 -1.50 -21.46
C GLU A 278 -6.61 -2.63 -20.45
N GLU A 279 -5.37 -3.12 -20.41
CA GLU A 279 -4.95 -4.17 -19.49
C GLU A 279 -4.85 -3.61 -18.07
N GLU A 280 -5.37 -4.36 -17.09
CA GLU A 280 -5.42 -3.94 -15.68
C GLU A 280 -4.81 -4.98 -14.72
N VAL A 281 -4.48 -6.17 -15.23
CA VAL A 281 -3.91 -7.27 -14.45
C VAL A 281 -2.48 -7.50 -14.92
N PHE A 282 -1.52 -7.23 -14.04
CA PHE A 282 -0.09 -7.30 -14.35
C PHE A 282 0.65 -8.10 -13.31
N THR A 283 1.58 -8.93 -13.77
CA THR A 283 2.66 -9.45 -12.95
C THR A 283 3.68 -8.35 -12.63
N ARG A 284 4.53 -8.57 -11.63
CA ARG A 284 5.60 -7.63 -11.28
C ARG A 284 6.55 -7.38 -12.46
N ASP A 285 6.93 -8.44 -13.18
CA ASP A 285 7.87 -8.34 -14.30
C ASP A 285 7.29 -7.51 -15.44
N GLN A 286 6.00 -7.70 -15.76
CA GLN A 286 5.29 -6.85 -16.73
C GLN A 286 5.25 -5.39 -16.28
N LEU A 287 5.02 -5.10 -14.98
CA LEU A 287 5.07 -3.73 -14.48
C LEU A 287 6.47 -3.13 -14.66
N VAL A 288 7.54 -3.88 -14.36
CA VAL A 288 8.93 -3.41 -14.56
C VAL A 288 9.20 -3.11 -16.03
N GLU A 289 8.80 -4.00 -16.94
CA GLU A 289 9.01 -3.84 -18.38
C GLU A 289 8.25 -2.62 -18.93
N MET A 290 7.00 -2.42 -18.50
CA MET A 290 6.09 -1.42 -19.05
C MET A 290 6.18 -0.06 -18.37
N PHE A 291 6.68 0.02 -17.14
CA PHE A 291 6.67 1.26 -16.36
C PHE A 291 7.46 2.37 -17.06
N ARG A 292 6.84 3.53 -17.20
CA ARG A 292 7.44 4.74 -17.77
C ARG A 292 6.96 5.92 -16.94
N LEU A 293 7.89 6.66 -16.36
CA LEU A 293 7.57 7.74 -15.42
C LEU A 293 6.79 8.88 -16.09
N GLU A 294 7.00 9.06 -17.39
CA GLU A 294 6.31 10.04 -18.24
C GLU A 294 4.81 9.72 -18.42
N ARG A 295 4.40 8.47 -18.15
CA ARG A 295 3.01 8.01 -18.21
C ARG A 295 2.27 8.15 -16.88
N VAL A 296 2.91 8.72 -15.85
CA VAL A 296 2.23 9.07 -14.61
C VAL A 296 1.32 10.28 -14.86
N ASN A 297 0.05 10.11 -14.56
CA ASN A 297 -0.98 11.14 -14.72
C ASN A 297 -0.77 12.28 -13.72
N LYS A 298 -1.12 13.51 -14.10
CA LYS A 298 -1.06 14.68 -13.20
C LYS A 298 -2.22 14.75 -12.20
N LYS A 299 -3.32 14.01 -12.44
CA LYS A 299 -4.51 14.04 -11.59
C LYS A 299 -4.40 12.98 -10.50
N GLY A 300 -4.82 13.33 -9.28
CA GLY A 300 -4.93 12.39 -8.18
C GLY A 300 -5.83 11.20 -8.51
N ALA A 301 -5.36 10.00 -8.20
CA ALA A 301 -6.10 8.76 -8.42
C ALA A 301 -6.99 8.46 -7.21
N ILE A 302 -8.25 8.10 -7.46
CA ILE A 302 -9.21 7.73 -6.40
C ILE A 302 -9.01 6.27 -6.06
N PHE A 303 -8.89 5.96 -4.76
CA PHE A 303 -8.92 4.60 -4.28
C PHE A 303 -10.34 4.02 -4.42
N ASP A 304 -10.48 2.99 -5.23
CA ASP A 304 -11.68 2.18 -5.45
C ASP A 304 -11.49 0.75 -4.89
N ASP A 305 -12.13 0.48 -3.75
CA ASP A 305 -12.13 -0.83 -3.08
C ASP A 305 -12.71 -1.95 -3.97
N LYS A 306 -13.71 -1.66 -4.81
CA LYS A 306 -14.31 -2.67 -5.69
C LYS A 306 -13.32 -3.08 -6.77
N LYS A 307 -12.62 -2.11 -7.34
CA LYS A 307 -11.58 -2.37 -8.34
C LYS A 307 -10.41 -3.13 -7.74
N PHE A 308 -9.94 -2.74 -6.56
CA PHE A 308 -8.90 -3.47 -5.84
C PHE A 308 -9.30 -4.94 -5.61
N LYS A 309 -10.50 -5.19 -5.08
CA LYS A 309 -11.01 -6.56 -4.86
C LYS A 309 -11.12 -7.33 -6.17
N TRP A 310 -11.57 -6.70 -7.26
CA TRP A 310 -11.60 -7.35 -8.57
C TRP A 310 -10.20 -7.81 -9.01
N ILE A 311 -9.20 -6.92 -8.99
CA ILE A 311 -7.79 -7.26 -9.30
C ILE A 311 -7.29 -8.38 -8.38
N SER A 312 -7.56 -8.29 -7.09
CA SER A 312 -7.14 -9.32 -6.14
C SER A 312 -7.74 -10.69 -6.45
N GLY A 313 -9.01 -10.74 -6.86
CA GLY A 313 -9.62 -11.98 -7.34
C GLY A 313 -8.96 -12.54 -8.61
N GLN A 314 -8.47 -11.69 -9.52
CA GLN A 314 -7.73 -12.14 -10.70
C GLN A 314 -6.38 -12.77 -10.32
N HIS A 315 -5.65 -12.14 -9.40
CA HIS A 315 -4.38 -12.68 -8.89
C HIS A 315 -4.55 -13.97 -8.09
N LEU A 316 -5.62 -14.07 -7.29
CA LEU A 316 -5.92 -15.31 -6.56
C LEU A 316 -6.30 -16.45 -7.53
N MET A 317 -7.04 -16.14 -8.59
CA MET A 317 -7.44 -17.11 -9.61
C MET A 317 -6.26 -17.65 -10.42
N SER A 318 -5.29 -16.79 -10.74
CA SER A 318 -4.10 -17.16 -11.52
C SER A 318 -3.06 -17.95 -10.71
N ARG A 319 -3.14 -17.90 -9.37
CA ARG A 319 -2.23 -18.64 -8.49
C ARG A 319 -2.50 -20.15 -8.53
N SER A 320 -1.43 -20.93 -8.33
CA SER A 320 -1.56 -22.38 -8.19
C SER A 320 -2.25 -22.73 -6.88
N ASN A 321 -3.01 -23.83 -6.87
CA ASN A 321 -3.72 -24.27 -5.67
C ASN A 321 -2.75 -24.67 -4.55
N GLN A 322 -1.55 -25.15 -4.92
CA GLN A 322 -0.51 -25.50 -3.97
C GLN A 322 0.03 -24.27 -3.26
N ASP A 323 0.32 -23.18 -4.00
CA ASP A 323 0.80 -21.94 -3.38
C ASP A 323 -0.26 -21.32 -2.46
N ILE A 324 -1.53 -21.34 -2.89
CA ILE A 324 -2.64 -20.88 -2.04
C ILE A 324 -2.71 -21.70 -0.75
N LEU A 325 -2.56 -23.03 -0.84
CA LEU A 325 -2.57 -23.90 0.33
C LEU A 325 -1.43 -23.58 1.30
N GLU A 326 -0.21 -23.34 0.81
CA GLU A 326 0.92 -22.98 1.68
C GLU A 326 0.70 -21.62 2.37
N ILE A 327 0.16 -20.63 1.65
CA ILE A 327 -0.21 -19.33 2.25
C ILE A 327 -1.27 -19.52 3.34
N ILE A 328 -2.30 -20.35 3.09
CA ILE A 328 -3.34 -20.60 4.10
C ILE A 328 -2.77 -21.31 5.32
N LYS A 329 -1.86 -22.28 5.16
CA LYS A 329 -1.22 -22.96 6.30
C LYS A 329 -0.42 -22.00 7.19
N GLU A 330 0.22 -20.99 6.60
CA GLU A 330 0.95 -19.96 7.35
C GLU A 330 -0.03 -19.05 8.11
N MET A 331 -1.11 -18.62 7.47
CA MET A 331 -2.07 -17.66 8.06
C MET A 331 -3.10 -18.31 9.01
N VAL A 332 -3.54 -19.52 8.71
CA VAL A 332 -4.60 -20.26 9.39
C VAL A 332 -4.19 -21.74 9.54
N PRO A 333 -3.22 -22.05 10.43
CA PRO A 333 -2.62 -23.38 10.52
C PRO A 333 -3.62 -24.50 10.89
N GLU A 334 -4.74 -24.15 11.51
CA GLU A 334 -5.81 -25.08 11.91
C GLU A 334 -6.76 -25.43 10.74
N TRP A 335 -6.63 -24.79 9.58
CA TRP A 335 -7.55 -24.97 8.46
C TRP A 335 -7.34 -26.32 7.74
N ALA A 336 -8.41 -27.10 7.63
CA ALA A 336 -8.47 -28.35 6.88
C ALA A 336 -7.44 -29.43 7.27
N THR A 337 -6.94 -29.41 8.52
CA THR A 337 -5.86 -30.30 9.01
C THR A 337 -6.23 -31.78 9.06
N THR A 338 -7.52 -32.12 9.09
CA THR A 338 -8.03 -33.50 9.15
C THR A 338 -8.24 -34.13 7.78
N GLU A 339 -8.14 -33.36 6.69
CA GLU A 339 -8.42 -33.81 5.33
C GLU A 339 -7.15 -34.12 4.53
N ARG A 340 -7.30 -34.97 3.50
CA ARG A 340 -6.19 -35.24 2.56
C ARG A 340 -5.91 -34.03 1.69
N SER A 341 -4.64 -33.74 1.42
CA SER A 341 -4.23 -32.58 0.61
C SER A 341 -4.89 -32.53 -0.77
N VAL A 342 -5.10 -33.68 -1.42
CA VAL A 342 -5.78 -33.75 -2.73
C VAL A 342 -7.20 -33.18 -2.66
N TYR A 343 -7.94 -33.49 -1.59
CA TYR A 343 -9.29 -32.95 -1.37
C TYR A 343 -9.26 -31.43 -1.13
N VAL A 344 -8.33 -30.97 -0.29
CA VAL A 344 -8.18 -29.54 0.01
C VAL A 344 -7.85 -28.74 -1.25
N LEU A 345 -6.96 -29.24 -2.10
CA LEU A 345 -6.63 -28.60 -3.38
C LEU A 345 -7.83 -28.52 -4.33
N GLN A 346 -8.72 -29.53 -4.33
CA GLN A 346 -9.96 -29.48 -5.10
C GLN A 346 -10.93 -28.43 -4.54
N VAL A 347 -11.03 -28.28 -3.22
CA VAL A 347 -11.84 -27.22 -2.59
C VAL A 347 -11.31 -25.84 -2.96
N ILE A 348 -9.99 -25.64 -2.90
CA ILE A 348 -9.33 -24.39 -3.33
C ILE A 348 -9.68 -24.05 -4.77
N GLU A 349 -9.59 -25.02 -5.69
CA GLU A 349 -9.91 -24.82 -7.12
C GLU A 349 -11.32 -24.24 -7.32
N GLN A 350 -12.31 -24.71 -6.55
CA GLN A 350 -13.70 -24.27 -6.69
C GLN A 350 -13.98 -22.89 -6.08
N LEU A 351 -13.17 -22.47 -5.11
CA LEU A 351 -13.39 -21.26 -4.34
C LEU A 351 -12.47 -20.10 -4.77
N LYS A 352 -11.25 -20.37 -5.26
CA LYS A 352 -10.33 -19.29 -5.69
C LYS A 352 -10.92 -18.38 -6.77
N VAL A 353 -11.78 -18.91 -7.64
CA VAL A 353 -12.41 -18.15 -8.74
C VAL A 353 -13.41 -17.10 -8.27
N ARG A 354 -13.87 -17.18 -7.01
CA ARG A 354 -14.90 -16.30 -6.44
C ARG A 354 -14.41 -15.48 -5.25
N SER A 355 -13.40 -15.97 -4.53
CA SER A 355 -12.81 -15.27 -3.39
C SER A 355 -11.91 -14.11 -3.83
N LYS A 356 -11.79 -13.08 -2.99
CA LYS A 356 -10.94 -11.90 -3.21
C LYS A 356 -9.69 -11.91 -2.35
N SER A 357 -9.66 -12.74 -1.30
CA SER A 357 -8.51 -12.97 -0.43
C SER A 357 -8.46 -14.44 0.02
N VAL A 358 -7.32 -14.88 0.55
CA VAL A 358 -7.20 -16.26 1.09
C VAL A 358 -8.06 -16.47 2.33
N LEU A 359 -8.25 -15.43 3.16
CA LEU A 359 -9.12 -15.52 4.33
C LEU A 359 -10.59 -15.61 3.94
N GLU A 360 -11.02 -14.88 2.90
CA GLU A 360 -12.36 -15.04 2.34
C GLU A 360 -12.57 -16.45 1.78
N LEU A 361 -11.55 -17.03 1.13
CA LEU A 361 -11.60 -18.42 0.67
C LEU A 361 -11.79 -19.39 1.83
N VAL A 362 -11.00 -19.23 2.90
CA VAL A 362 -11.10 -20.02 4.14
C VAL A 362 -12.50 -19.92 4.73
N GLU A 363 -13.04 -18.71 4.90
CA GLU A 363 -14.38 -18.49 5.43
C GLU A 363 -15.46 -19.18 4.57
N GLN A 364 -15.39 -19.02 3.25
CA GLN A 364 -16.34 -19.62 2.31
C GLN A 364 -16.21 -21.14 2.19
N SER A 365 -15.12 -21.72 2.68
CA SER A 365 -14.83 -23.15 2.57
C SER A 365 -15.34 -23.98 3.74
N GLY A 366 -15.76 -23.36 4.85
CA GLY A 366 -16.02 -24.05 6.13
C GLY A 366 -16.90 -25.30 5.99
N TYR A 367 -17.98 -25.21 5.21
CA TYR A 367 -18.90 -26.34 5.01
C TYR A 367 -18.28 -27.54 4.28
N PHE A 368 -17.12 -27.43 3.62
CA PHE A 368 -16.43 -28.59 3.05
C PHE A 368 -15.75 -29.46 4.13
N PHE A 369 -15.46 -28.88 5.29
CA PHE A 369 -14.67 -29.51 6.35
C PHE A 369 -15.49 -29.82 7.59
N THR A 370 -16.47 -28.97 7.90
CA THR A 370 -17.37 -29.13 9.05
C THR A 370 -18.83 -29.14 8.61
N GLU A 371 -19.68 -29.83 9.38
CA GLU A 371 -21.12 -29.80 9.17
C GLU A 371 -21.67 -28.40 9.53
N PRO A 372 -22.62 -27.83 8.78
CA PRO A 372 -23.19 -26.54 9.14
C PRO A 372 -23.92 -26.61 10.48
N GLU A 373 -23.45 -25.81 11.46
CA GLU A 373 -24.09 -25.70 12.79
C GLU A 373 -25.35 -24.83 12.76
N SER A 374 -25.52 -24.02 11.71
CA SER A 374 -26.68 -23.15 11.54
C SER A 374 -27.03 -22.96 10.06
N TYR A 375 -28.26 -22.53 9.83
CA TYR A 375 -28.80 -22.29 8.49
C TYR A 375 -29.20 -20.82 8.37
N ASP A 376 -28.72 -20.15 7.32
CA ASP A 376 -29.01 -18.75 7.05
C ASP A 376 -30.54 -18.52 7.02
N LYS A 377 -31.02 -17.58 7.85
CA LYS A 377 -32.46 -17.38 8.08
C LYS A 377 -33.19 -16.91 6.82
N ASP A 378 -32.55 -16.04 6.04
CA ASP A 378 -33.14 -15.50 4.82
C ASP A 378 -33.14 -16.53 3.69
N ALA A 379 -32.07 -17.32 3.58
CA ALA A 379 -31.96 -18.46 2.69
C ALA A 379 -33.02 -19.50 3.03
N ARG A 380 -33.18 -19.86 4.32
CA ARG A 380 -34.24 -20.76 4.79
C ARG A 380 -35.61 -20.26 4.38
N LYS A 381 -35.94 -18.99 4.67
CA LYS A 381 -37.24 -18.40 4.30
C LYS A 381 -37.52 -18.48 2.80
N LYS A 382 -36.50 -18.33 1.96
CA LYS A 382 -36.62 -18.38 0.50
C LYS A 382 -36.65 -19.81 -0.06
N ALA A 383 -35.83 -20.70 0.48
CA ALA A 383 -35.56 -22.02 -0.08
C ALA A 383 -36.37 -23.15 0.56
N TRP A 384 -36.72 -23.04 1.84
CA TRP A 384 -37.46 -24.05 2.60
C TRP A 384 -38.95 -23.68 2.67
N LYS A 385 -39.79 -24.46 2.02
CA LYS A 385 -41.25 -24.27 1.89
C LYS A 385 -41.99 -25.50 2.42
N GLU A 386 -43.31 -25.40 2.54
CA GLU A 386 -44.16 -26.46 3.11
C GLU A 386 -43.92 -27.85 2.49
N ASN A 387 -43.81 -27.95 1.15
CA ASN A 387 -43.56 -29.23 0.47
C ASN A 387 -42.06 -29.61 0.35
N THR A 388 -41.14 -28.83 0.94
CA THR A 388 -39.69 -29.11 0.84
C THR A 388 -39.30 -30.41 1.52
N PRO A 389 -39.82 -30.77 2.71
CA PRO A 389 -39.48 -32.03 3.35
C PRO A 389 -39.86 -33.26 2.51
N GLU A 390 -41.01 -33.24 1.84
CA GLU A 390 -41.47 -34.34 0.97
C GLU A 390 -40.55 -34.51 -0.25
N LEU A 391 -40.17 -33.40 -0.88
CA LEU A 391 -39.25 -33.38 -2.03
C LEU A 391 -37.85 -33.89 -1.63
N LEU A 392 -37.31 -33.42 -0.50
CA LEU A 392 -35.99 -33.83 -0.01
C LEU A 392 -35.98 -35.29 0.43
N ASN A 393 -37.06 -35.82 1.05
CA ASN A 393 -37.16 -37.25 1.38
C ASN A 393 -37.17 -38.13 0.12
N SER A 394 -37.88 -37.70 -0.93
CA SER A 394 -37.91 -38.39 -2.22
C SER A 394 -36.51 -38.41 -2.87
N TYR A 395 -35.83 -37.26 -2.85
CA TYR A 395 -34.47 -37.14 -3.37
C TYR A 395 -33.44 -37.92 -2.53
N LEU A 396 -33.55 -37.90 -1.20
CA LEU A 396 -32.70 -38.68 -0.30
C LEU A 396 -32.82 -40.19 -0.58
N THR A 397 -34.04 -40.66 -0.82
CA THR A 397 -34.30 -42.06 -1.21
C THR A 397 -33.61 -42.42 -2.52
N ASP A 398 -33.68 -41.53 -3.53
CA ASP A 398 -33.04 -41.76 -4.83
C ASP A 398 -31.50 -41.73 -4.71
N LEU A 399 -30.95 -40.73 -4.01
CA LEU A 399 -29.51 -40.60 -3.75
C LEU A 399 -28.93 -41.82 -3.02
N SER A 400 -29.69 -42.44 -2.10
CA SER A 400 -29.23 -43.64 -1.38
C SER A 400 -28.96 -44.81 -2.33
N LYS A 401 -29.70 -44.90 -3.45
CA LYS A 401 -29.60 -45.96 -4.46
C LYS A 401 -28.63 -45.64 -5.60
N LEU A 402 -28.16 -44.40 -5.69
CA LEU A 402 -27.26 -43.98 -6.74
C LEU A 402 -25.93 -44.73 -6.65
N ALA A 403 -25.56 -45.43 -7.73
CA ALA A 403 -24.33 -46.21 -7.84
C ALA A 403 -23.12 -45.31 -8.12
N ASP A 404 -23.25 -44.41 -9.10
CA ASP A 404 -22.17 -43.50 -9.51
C ASP A 404 -22.34 -42.13 -8.86
N TRP A 405 -21.42 -41.77 -7.95
CA TRP A 405 -21.41 -40.48 -7.27
C TRP A 405 -20.57 -39.44 -8.02
N ASN A 406 -21.10 -38.92 -9.13
CA ASN A 406 -20.47 -37.87 -9.93
C ASN A 406 -21.49 -36.79 -10.31
N ARG A 407 -21.01 -35.62 -10.76
CA ARG A 407 -21.87 -34.45 -11.10
C ARG A 407 -23.04 -34.79 -12.01
N ASN A 408 -22.81 -35.55 -13.08
CA ASN A 408 -23.82 -35.84 -14.09
C ASN A 408 -24.94 -36.72 -13.51
N SER A 409 -24.56 -37.75 -12.75
CA SER A 409 -25.52 -38.64 -12.09
C SER A 409 -26.34 -37.90 -11.02
N LEU A 410 -25.70 -37.03 -10.24
CA LEU A 410 -26.35 -36.22 -9.21
C LEU A 410 -27.33 -35.21 -9.83
N GLU A 411 -26.94 -34.55 -10.92
CA GLU A 411 -27.82 -33.61 -11.63
C GLU A 411 -29.01 -34.32 -12.26
N SER A 412 -28.79 -35.46 -12.91
CA SER A 412 -29.85 -36.25 -13.55
C SER A 412 -30.87 -36.74 -12.52
N SER A 413 -30.40 -37.24 -11.39
CA SER A 413 -31.23 -37.67 -10.26
C SER A 413 -32.10 -36.53 -9.74
N LEU A 414 -31.50 -35.36 -9.46
CA LEU A 414 -32.25 -34.20 -8.96
C LEU A 414 -33.33 -33.74 -9.96
N ARG A 415 -32.99 -33.69 -11.26
CA ARG A 415 -33.94 -33.29 -12.31
C ARG A 415 -35.09 -34.28 -12.44
N ASN A 416 -34.82 -35.59 -12.39
CA ASN A 416 -35.85 -36.61 -12.42
C ASN A 416 -36.85 -36.48 -11.26
N ILE A 417 -36.36 -36.24 -10.03
CA ILE A 417 -37.26 -36.01 -8.88
C ILE A 417 -38.07 -34.72 -9.04
N ALA A 418 -37.47 -33.65 -9.58
CA ALA A 418 -38.18 -32.41 -9.87
C ALA A 418 -39.32 -32.64 -10.89
N ASP A 419 -39.05 -33.39 -11.96
CA ASP A 419 -40.00 -33.71 -13.02
C ASP A 419 -41.15 -34.59 -12.51
N ILE A 420 -40.86 -35.64 -11.72
CA ILE A 420 -41.87 -36.51 -11.09
C ILE A 420 -42.79 -35.70 -10.18
N ALA A 421 -42.25 -34.74 -9.44
CA ALA A 421 -43.02 -33.87 -8.55
C ALA A 421 -43.70 -32.68 -9.26
N GLY A 422 -43.47 -32.50 -10.57
CA GLY A 422 -44.05 -31.39 -11.34
C GLY A 422 -43.54 -30.00 -10.91
N VAL A 423 -42.29 -29.91 -10.42
CA VAL A 423 -41.68 -28.66 -9.93
C VAL A 423 -40.41 -28.31 -10.71
N GLY A 424 -40.06 -27.03 -10.77
CA GLY A 424 -38.77 -26.63 -11.34
C GLY A 424 -37.58 -27.06 -10.46
N ALA A 425 -36.45 -27.47 -11.06
CA ALA A 425 -35.27 -27.99 -10.36
C ALA A 425 -34.74 -27.07 -9.23
N GLY A 426 -34.92 -25.75 -9.34
CA GLY A 426 -34.60 -24.79 -8.27
C GLY A 426 -35.26 -25.11 -6.92
N ARG A 427 -36.42 -25.76 -6.92
CA ARG A 427 -37.14 -26.22 -5.72
C ARG A 427 -36.43 -27.31 -4.95
N LEU A 428 -35.51 -28.05 -5.58
CA LEU A 428 -34.61 -28.99 -4.91
C LEU A 428 -33.22 -28.37 -4.73
N ILE A 429 -32.69 -27.68 -5.74
CA ILE A 429 -31.32 -27.15 -5.71
C ILE A 429 -31.08 -26.24 -4.50
N HIS A 430 -31.98 -25.30 -4.23
CA HIS A 430 -31.79 -24.34 -3.15
C HIS A 430 -31.90 -24.98 -1.75
N PRO A 431 -32.92 -25.77 -1.42
CA PRO A 431 -32.98 -26.42 -0.11
C PRO A 431 -31.93 -27.52 0.09
N VAL A 432 -31.53 -28.26 -0.95
CA VAL A 432 -30.40 -29.20 -0.82
C VAL A 432 -29.10 -28.44 -0.57
N ARG A 433 -28.84 -27.33 -1.29
CA ARG A 433 -27.68 -26.47 -0.99
C ARG A 433 -27.70 -26.01 0.47
N LEU A 434 -28.84 -25.47 0.92
CA LEU A 434 -29.00 -25.00 2.29
C LEU A 434 -28.70 -26.13 3.29
N ALA A 435 -29.23 -27.34 3.05
CA ALA A 435 -28.97 -28.50 3.89
C ALA A 435 -27.48 -28.87 3.94
N LEU A 436 -26.77 -28.81 2.81
CA LEU A 436 -25.37 -29.20 2.73
C LEU A 436 -24.41 -28.15 3.27
N SER A 437 -24.68 -26.86 3.04
CA SER A 437 -23.72 -25.78 3.28
C SER A 437 -24.15 -24.74 4.30
N GLY A 438 -25.40 -24.75 4.76
CA GLY A 438 -25.95 -23.73 5.65
C GLY A 438 -26.18 -22.36 5.00
N VAL A 439 -25.78 -22.17 3.73
CA VAL A 439 -25.77 -20.88 3.03
C VAL A 439 -26.47 -20.95 1.66
N SER A 440 -26.85 -19.80 1.12
CA SER A 440 -27.56 -19.70 -0.18
C SER A 440 -26.66 -19.68 -1.41
N ASN A 441 -25.36 -19.41 -1.24
CA ASN A 441 -24.40 -19.17 -2.33
C ASN A 441 -23.23 -20.16 -2.26
N GLY A 442 -22.46 -20.27 -3.34
CA GLY A 442 -21.28 -21.14 -3.41
C GLY A 442 -21.06 -21.73 -4.81
N PRO A 443 -20.16 -22.72 -4.95
CA PRO A 443 -20.00 -23.50 -6.18
C PRO A 443 -21.30 -24.15 -6.64
N SER A 444 -21.30 -24.75 -7.84
CA SER A 444 -22.43 -25.56 -8.29
C SER A 444 -22.79 -26.60 -7.22
N LEU A 445 -24.10 -26.83 -7.01
CA LEU A 445 -24.57 -27.78 -6.00
C LEU A 445 -23.94 -29.16 -6.21
N PHE A 446 -23.88 -29.60 -7.47
CA PHE A 446 -23.36 -30.92 -7.82
C PHE A 446 -21.86 -31.05 -7.57
N ILE A 447 -21.12 -29.94 -7.64
CA ILE A 447 -19.70 -29.88 -7.24
C ILE A 447 -19.58 -30.04 -5.73
N ILE A 448 -20.42 -29.34 -4.96
CA ILE A 448 -20.45 -29.47 -3.50
C ILE A 448 -20.75 -30.92 -3.11
N MET A 449 -21.77 -31.52 -3.73
CA MET A 449 -22.17 -32.90 -3.45
C MET A 449 -21.08 -33.92 -3.82
N GLU A 450 -20.45 -33.76 -4.98
CA GLU A 450 -19.35 -34.63 -5.41
C GLU A 450 -18.18 -34.57 -4.43
N LEU A 451 -17.77 -33.36 -4.01
CA LEU A 451 -16.66 -33.17 -3.07
C LEU A 451 -17.00 -33.68 -1.67
N LEU A 452 -18.16 -33.34 -1.12
CA LEU A 452 -18.58 -33.82 0.21
C LEU A 452 -18.69 -35.36 0.25
N GLY A 453 -19.03 -35.97 -0.88
CA GLY A 453 -19.25 -37.41 -0.98
C GLY A 453 -20.61 -37.84 -0.43
N LYS A 454 -20.97 -39.09 -0.77
CA LYS A 454 -22.29 -39.68 -0.51
C LYS A 454 -22.72 -39.61 0.95
N GLU A 455 -21.90 -40.13 1.85
CA GLU A 455 -22.21 -40.23 3.28
C GLU A 455 -22.50 -38.86 3.90
N ARG A 456 -21.61 -37.87 3.71
CA ARG A 456 -21.79 -36.51 4.25
C ARG A 456 -23.05 -35.86 3.69
N CYS A 457 -23.33 -36.05 2.39
CA CYS A 457 -24.53 -35.48 1.78
C CYS A 457 -25.82 -36.07 2.35
N LEU A 458 -25.93 -37.40 2.44
CA LEU A 458 -27.11 -38.06 2.97
C LEU A 458 -27.37 -37.66 4.44
N GLN A 459 -26.31 -37.68 5.25
CA GLN A 459 -26.39 -37.27 6.66
C GLN A 459 -26.89 -35.83 6.80
N ARG A 460 -26.28 -34.88 6.07
CA ARG A 460 -26.64 -33.45 6.17
C ARG A 460 -28.05 -33.15 5.69
N ILE A 461 -28.51 -33.80 4.62
CA ILE A 461 -29.90 -33.68 4.17
C ILE A 461 -30.85 -34.18 5.25
N GLN A 462 -30.55 -35.32 5.89
CA GLN A 462 -31.35 -35.86 6.99
C GLN A 462 -31.34 -34.94 8.22
N THR A 463 -30.17 -34.40 8.59
CA THR A 463 -30.04 -33.42 9.68
C THR A 463 -30.93 -32.20 9.42
N ALA A 464 -30.87 -31.64 8.21
CA ALA A 464 -31.69 -30.48 7.83
C ALA A 464 -33.19 -30.79 7.88
N LEU A 465 -33.62 -31.96 7.39
CA LEU A 465 -35.01 -32.43 7.46
C LEU A 465 -35.55 -32.52 8.89
N ASN A 466 -34.68 -32.84 9.86
CA ASN A 466 -35.06 -32.94 11.28
C ASN A 466 -35.10 -31.57 11.98
N LEU A 467 -34.33 -30.60 11.51
CA LEU A 467 -34.14 -29.29 12.17
C LEU A 467 -34.97 -28.15 11.57
N LEU A 468 -35.30 -28.20 10.27
CA LEU A 468 -35.88 -27.09 9.51
C LEU A 468 -37.34 -27.31 9.15
#